data_AF-A0A9E3NUS3-F1
#
_entry.id   AF-A0A9E3NUS3-F1
#
_cell.length_a   1.000
_cell.length_b   1.000
_cell.length_c   1.000
_cell.angle_alpha   90.00
_cell.angle_beta   90.00
_cell.angle_gamma   90.00
#
_symmetry.space_group_name_H-M   'P 1'
#
loop_
_entity.id
_entity.type
_entity.pdbx_description
1 polymer ?
#
loop_
_entity_poly.entity_id
_entity_poly.type
_entity_poly.pdbx_seq_one_letter_code
_entity_poly.pdbx_strand_id
1 'polypeptide(L)'
;MAARANVLSPIPSAPFDDLDLDRPEGEEEWERRVMALAAERIAAERARLERLGIIDANGDLVSRELPPDMRPESDTTVETG
;
A
#
# COMPACT_ATOMS: atom_id res chain seq x y z
N MET A 1 7.05 -3.44 29.91
CA MET A 1 6.75 -3.74 28.49
C MET A 1 5.55 -2.90 28.09
N ALA A 2 5.76 -1.81 27.35
CA ALA A 2 4.66 -0.97 26.87
C ALA A 2 4.09 -1.60 25.58
N ALA A 3 2.82 -1.99 25.62
CA ALA A 3 2.07 -2.33 24.41
C ALA A 3 2.06 -1.08 23.53
N ARG A 4 2.76 -1.13 22.39
CA ARG A 4 2.64 -0.09 21.37
C ARG A 4 1.20 -0.16 20.88
N ALA A 5 0.38 0.81 21.28
CA ALA A 5 -0.92 1.04 20.67
C ALA A 5 -0.66 1.18 19.17
N ASN A 6 -1.02 0.15 18.40
CA ASN A 6 -1.09 0.23 16.96
C ASN A 6 -2.19 1.25 16.69
N VAL A 7 -1.82 2.51 16.50
CA VAL A 7 -2.75 3.57 16.09
C VAL A 7 -3.16 3.19 14.68
N LEU A 8 -4.17 2.34 14.58
CA LEU A 8 -4.85 2.05 13.33
C LEU A 8 -5.49 3.37 12.92
N SER A 9 -4.80 4.11 12.05
CA SER A 9 -5.40 5.23 11.35
C SER A 9 -6.75 4.75 10.80
N PRO A 10 -7.85 5.48 11.02
CA PRO A 10 -9.16 5.07 10.54
C PRO A 10 -9.08 4.78 9.05
N ILE A 11 -9.79 3.74 8.60
CA ILE A 11 -9.82 3.36 7.19
C ILE A 11 -10.34 4.57 6.41
N PRO A 12 -9.56 5.12 5.46
CA PRO A 12 -10.03 6.22 4.63
C PRO A 12 -11.30 5.80 3.88
N SER A 13 -12.30 6.68 3.84
CA SER A 13 -13.63 6.40 3.29
C SER A 13 -14.11 7.56 2.42
N ALA A 14 -14.89 7.24 1.38
CA ALA A 14 -15.54 8.18 0.49
C ALA A 14 -17.07 7.98 0.58
N PRO A 15 -17.73 8.59 1.59
CA PRO A 15 -19.17 8.46 1.76
C PRO A 15 -19.92 9.14 0.60
N PHE A 16 -21.08 8.57 0.27
CA PHE A 16 -21.99 9.06 -0.77
C PHE A 16 -23.41 9.34 -0.25
N ASP A 17 -23.66 9.11 1.05
CA ASP A 17 -25.00 9.24 1.65
C ASP A 17 -25.59 10.66 1.55
N ASP A 18 -24.74 11.66 1.30
CA ASP A 18 -25.10 13.07 1.12
C ASP A 18 -25.32 13.48 -0.35
N LEU A 19 -25.13 12.55 -1.30
CA LEU A 19 -25.18 12.82 -2.75
C LEU A 19 -26.46 12.30 -3.39
N ASP A 20 -27.02 13.10 -4.30
CA ASP A 20 -28.08 12.67 -5.22
C ASP A 20 -27.43 12.08 -6.47
N LEU A 21 -27.22 10.76 -6.47
CA LEU A 21 -26.55 10.04 -7.57
C LEU A 21 -27.42 9.90 -8.82
N ASP A 22 -28.70 10.26 -8.76
CA ASP A 22 -29.55 10.31 -9.96
C ASP A 22 -29.27 11.57 -10.82
N ARG A 23 -28.38 12.45 -10.33
CA ARG A 23 -27.94 13.65 -11.03
C ARG A 23 -26.47 13.55 -11.43
N PRO A 24 -26.11 14.06 -12.61
CA PRO A 24 -24.73 14.02 -13.08
C PRO A 24 -23.75 14.70 -12.12
N GLU A 25 -24.16 15.77 -11.44
CA GLU A 25 -23.30 16.46 -10.47
C GLU A 25 -23.00 15.61 -9.23
N GLY A 26 -23.94 14.76 -8.82
CA GLY A 26 -23.75 13.83 -7.70
C GLY A 26 -22.81 12.69 -8.06
N GLU A 27 -22.92 12.16 -9.27
CA GLU A 27 -21.99 11.15 -9.79
C GLU A 27 -20.56 11.71 -9.92
N GLU A 28 -20.38 12.90 -10.51
CA GLU A 28 -19.07 13.56 -10.66
C GLU A 28 -18.40 13.82 -9.31
N GLU A 29 -19.18 14.27 -8.32
CA GLU A 29 -18.71 14.49 -6.96
C GLU A 29 -18.27 13.18 -6.29
N TRP A 30 -19.05 12.11 -6.45
CA TRP A 30 -18.71 10.81 -5.93
C TRP A 30 -17.43 10.26 -6.57
N GLU A 31 -17.30 10.35 -7.90
CA GLU A 31 -16.10 9.94 -8.62
C GLU A 31 -14.87 10.69 -8.11
N ARG A 32 -14.97 12.02 -7.94
CA ARG A 32 -13.89 12.84 -7.39
C ARG A 32 -13.46 12.36 -6.00
N ARG A 33 -14.42 12.05 -5.12
CA ARG A 33 -14.15 11.55 -3.76
C ARG A 33 -13.47 10.18 -3.79
N VAL A 34 -13.92 9.28 -4.66
CA VAL A 34 -13.31 7.95 -4.84
C VAL A 34 -11.88 8.06 -5.36
N MET A 35 -11.63 8.95 -6.32
CA MET A 35 -10.29 9.18 -6.86
C MET A 35 -9.34 9.79 -5.82
N ALA A 36 -9.83 10.74 -5.01
CA ALA A 36 -9.05 11.29 -3.89
C ALA A 36 -8.68 10.20 -2.87
N LEU A 37 -9.64 9.36 -2.49
CA LEU A 37 -9.43 8.22 -1.60
C LEU A 37 -8.38 7.23 -2.17
N ALA A 38 -8.47 6.91 -3.45
CA ALA A 38 -7.51 6.03 -4.11
C ALA A 38 -6.10 6.64 -4.11
N ALA A 39 -5.98 7.93 -4.40
CA ALA A 39 -4.70 8.64 -4.39
C ALA A 39 -4.06 8.63 -2.99
N GLU A 40 -4.83 8.90 -1.94
CA GLU A 40 -4.33 8.83 -0.55
C GLU A 40 -3.83 7.43 -0.19
N ARG A 41 -4.58 6.38 -0.56
CA ARG A 41 -4.18 4.99 -0.30
C ARG A 41 -2.90 4.60 -1.04
N ILE A 42 -2.78 4.98 -2.30
CA ILE A 42 -1.58 4.71 -3.11
C ILE A 42 -0.37 5.44 -2.50
N ALA A 43 -0.54 6.70 -2.09
CA ALA A 43 0.53 7.47 -1.47
C ALA A 43 1.00 6.85 -0.15
N ALA A 44 0.07 6.42 0.71
CA ALA A 44 0.38 5.76 1.97
C ALA A 44 1.13 4.44 1.76
N GLU A 45 0.69 3.62 0.80
CA GLU A 45 1.35 2.35 0.51
C GLU A 45 2.72 2.55 -0.15
N ARG A 46 2.86 3.52 -1.05
CA ARG A 46 4.17 3.90 -1.63
C ARG A 46 5.15 4.29 -0.53
N ALA A 47 4.74 5.16 0.40
CA ALA A 47 5.58 5.56 1.52
C ALA A 47 5.94 4.40 2.47
N ARG A 48 5.06 3.39 2.59
CA ARG A 48 5.36 2.15 3.31
C ARG A 48 6.42 1.32 2.57
N LEU A 49 6.25 1.09 1.28
CA LEU A 49 7.18 0.30 0.46
C LEU A 49 8.56 0.95 0.33
N GLU A 50 8.61 2.28 0.20
CA GLU A 50 9.86 3.05 0.19
C GLU A 50 10.62 2.93 1.52
N ARG A 51 9.92 3.07 2.66
CA ARG A 51 10.52 2.86 3.99
C ARG A 51 11.04 1.44 4.20
N LEU A 52 10.44 0.45 3.54
CA LEU A 52 10.89 -0.93 3.57
C LEU A 52 12.06 -1.19 2.60
N GLY A 53 12.46 -0.21 1.80
CA GLY A 53 13.53 -0.37 0.80
C GLY A 53 13.15 -1.28 -0.37
N ILE A 54 11.84 -1.49 -0.60
CA ILE A 54 11.34 -2.33 -1.69
C ILE A 54 11.32 -1.54 -3.00
N ILE A 55 10.89 -0.28 -2.94
CA ILE A 55 10.89 0.65 -4.07
C ILE A 55 11.76 1.87 -3.77
N ASP A 56 12.27 2.50 -4.82
CA ASP A 56 13.03 3.74 -4.76
C ASP A 56 12.10 4.98 -4.74
N ALA A 57 12.72 6.17 -4.73
CA ALA A 57 12.00 7.44 -4.75
C ALA A 57 11.16 7.66 -6.03
N ASN A 58 11.46 6.95 -7.13
CA ASN A 58 10.71 7.01 -8.38
C ASN A 58 9.52 6.03 -8.39
N GLY A 59 9.51 5.06 -7.47
CA GLY A 59 8.53 3.98 -7.39
C GLY A 59 8.99 2.71 -8.12
N ASP A 60 10.24 2.64 -8.56
CA ASP A 60 10.83 1.48 -9.18
C ASP A 60 11.36 0.51 -8.12
N LEU A 61 11.33 -0.80 -8.40
CA LEU A 61 11.87 -1.81 -7.49
C LEU A 61 13.38 -1.60 -7.27
N VAL A 62 13.82 -1.55 -6.01
CA VAL A 62 15.24 -1.39 -5.66
C VAL A 62 16.08 -2.58 -6.11
N SER A 63 15.51 -3.78 -6.09
CA SER A 63 16.13 -4.98 -6.65
C SER A 63 15.06 -5.94 -7.17
N ARG A 64 15.33 -6.55 -8.33
CA ARG A 64 14.55 -7.68 -8.86
C ARG A 64 15.25 -9.03 -8.61
N GLU A 65 16.45 -8.99 -8.06
CA GLU A 65 17.23 -10.19 -7.76
C GLU A 65 16.86 -10.73 -6.39
N LEU A 66 16.71 -12.05 -6.31
CA LEU A 66 16.63 -12.74 -5.03
C LEU A 66 17.91 -12.47 -4.23
N PRO A 67 17.78 -12.26 -2.89
CA PRO A 67 18.91 -12.24 -1.98
C PRO A 67 19.84 -13.46 -2.22
N PRO A 68 21.17 -13.32 -2.12
CA PRO A 68 22.12 -14.40 -2.43
C PRO A 68 21.84 -15.72 -1.71
N ASP A 69 21.29 -15.67 -0.50
CA ASP A 69 20.89 -16.79 0.36
C ASP A 69 19.53 -17.43 -0.02
N MET A 70 18.77 -16.79 -0.90
CA MET A 70 17.52 -17.33 -1.47
C MET A 70 17.68 -17.76 -2.93
N ARG A 71 18.91 -17.73 -3.46
CA ARG A 71 19.20 -18.18 -4.82
C ARG A 71 19.23 -19.72 -4.88
N PRO A 72 18.86 -20.34 -6.02
CA PRO A 72 18.90 -21.80 -6.18
C PRO A 72 20.29 -22.39 -5.98
N GLU A 73 21.34 -21.61 -6.25
CA GLU A 73 22.74 -22.01 -6.06
C GLU A 73 23.23 -21.78 -4.62
N SER A 74 22.38 -21.25 -3.73
CA SER A 74 22.74 -21.09 -2.33
C SER A 74 22.78 -22.45 -1.63
N ASP A 75 23.86 -22.70 -0.89
CA ASP A 75 24.06 -23.90 -0.08
C ASP A 75 23.16 -23.90 1.18
N THR A 76 21.87 -23.58 1.06
CA THR A 76 20.89 -23.93 2.10
C THR A 76 20.56 -25.42 2.01
N THR A 77 21.59 -26.26 2.15
CA THR A 77 21.37 -27.68 2.40
C THR A 77 20.86 -27.77 3.83
N VAL A 78 19.54 -27.88 3.99
CA VAL A 78 18.94 -28.31 5.24
C VAL A 78 19.31 -29.79 5.37
N GLU A 79 20.42 -30.06 6.03
CA GLU A 79 20.75 -31.38 6.56
C GLU A 79 19.71 -31.68 7.65
N THR A 80 18.55 -32.17 7.23
CA THR A 80 17.59 -32.81 8.14
C THR A 80 18.16 -34.19 8.45
N GLY A 81 19.04 -34.23 9.46
CA GLY A 81 19.50 -35.47 10.09
C GLY A 81 18.40 -36.15 10.88
#